data_AF-A0A9J5WLC0-F1
#
_entry.id   AF-A0A9J5WLC0-F1
#
_cell.length_a   1.000
_cell.length_b   1.000
_cell.length_c   1.000
_cell.angle_alpha   90.00
_cell.angle_beta   90.00
_cell.angle_gamma   90.00
#
_symmetry.space_group_name_H-M   'P 1'
#
loop_
_entity.id
_entity.type
_entity.pdbx_description
1 polymer ?
#
loop_
_entity_poly.entity_id
_entity_poly.type
_entity_poly.pdbx_seq_one_letter_code
_entity_poly.pdbx_strand_id
1 'polypeptide(L)'
;MYIIVVVVVVNNDMRFLVVMQLLLSDIGTSIYGEDYCSTYYSNKNYQDTYAIPIEPLPCESTWDIPSHVLEEVMLPSIARKQPGRPPNNNRKKGNEGKYKRSKVTCSKCGTPRHNKNTCPKFTDQA
;
A
#
# COMPACT_ATOMS: atom_id res chain seq x y z
N MET A 1 -11.99 6.64 -12.48
CA MET A 1 -11.38 7.88 -11.95
C MET A 1 -10.57 7.51 -10.72
N TYR A 2 -9.25 7.45 -10.83
CA TYR A 2 -8.38 7.25 -9.65
C TYR A 2 -7.82 8.60 -9.24
N ILE A 3 -8.15 9.06 -8.04
CA ILE A 3 -7.48 10.19 -7.40
C ILE A 3 -6.24 9.61 -6.71
N ILE A 4 -5.04 9.81 -7.28
CA ILE A 4 -3.79 9.43 -6.60
C ILE A 4 -3.37 10.63 -5.75
N VAL A 5 -3.59 10.52 -4.43
CA VAL A 5 -3.03 11.47 -3.45
C VAL A 5 -1.60 11.04 -3.16
N VAL A 6 -0.61 11.67 -3.77
CA VAL A 6 0.81 11.45 -3.42
C VAL A 6 1.13 12.31 -2.20
N VAL A 7 1.27 11.68 -1.03
CA VAL A 7 1.73 12.35 0.19
C VAL A 7 3.26 12.46 0.14
N VAL A 8 3.79 13.64 -0.22
CA VAL A 8 5.23 13.91 -0.08
C VAL A 8 5.48 14.55 1.28
N VAL A 9 6.04 13.79 2.21
CA VAL A 9 6.43 14.28 3.54
C VAL A 9 7.79 14.98 3.41
N VAL A 10 7.81 16.30 3.46
CA VAL A 10 9.05 17.08 3.57
C VAL A 10 9.10 17.70 4.97
N ASN A 11 9.91 17.08 5.84
CA ASN A 11 10.34 17.59 7.16
C ASN A 11 9.24 18.08 8.10
N ASN A 12 8.65 17.16 8.87
CA ASN A 12 7.91 17.33 10.15
C ASN A 12 6.79 18.39 10.27
N ASP A 13 6.52 19.22 9.27
CA ASP A 13 5.32 20.04 9.19
C ASP A 13 4.35 19.38 8.19
N MET A 14 3.19 18.93 8.67
CA MET A 14 2.12 18.33 7.85
C MET A 14 1.50 19.35 6.89
N ARG A 15 2.23 19.74 5.84
CA ARG A 15 1.68 20.55 4.75
C ARG A 15 1.34 19.65 3.57
N PHE A 16 0.04 19.39 3.40
CA PHE A 16 -0.52 18.62 2.29
C PHE A 16 -0.46 19.44 1.00
N LEU A 17 0.61 19.29 0.21
CA LEU A 17 0.64 19.83 -1.15
C LEU A 17 -0.09 18.85 -2.07
N VAL A 18 -1.37 19.15 -2.34
CA VAL A 18 -2.18 18.44 -3.34
C VAL A 18 -1.63 18.77 -4.73
N VAL A 19 -0.72 17.95 -5.25
CA VAL A 19 -0.26 18.07 -6.65
C VAL A 19 -1.34 17.47 -7.56
N MET A 20 -2.29 18.30 -7.99
CA MET A 20 -3.24 18.01 -9.08
C MET A 20 -2.52 18.12 -10.43
N GLN A 21 -1.63 17.18 -10.75
CA GLN A 21 -1.08 17.15 -12.11
C GLN A 21 -0.88 15.73 -12.64
N LEU A 22 -1.51 15.52 -13.80
CA LEU A 22 -1.32 14.48 -14.82
C LEU A 22 -2.10 13.17 -14.58
N LEU A 23 -3.28 13.07 -15.20
CA LEU A 23 -3.50 12.19 -16.37
C LEU A 23 -4.76 12.64 -17.14
N LEU A 24 -4.72 13.85 -17.71
CA LEU A 24 -5.70 14.29 -18.72
C LEU A 24 -5.17 14.16 -20.16
N SER A 25 -4.00 13.53 -20.37
CA SER A 25 -3.43 13.36 -21.71
C SER A 25 -3.91 12.12 -22.46
N ASP A 26 -4.51 11.13 -21.78
CA ASP A 26 -4.81 9.82 -22.40
C ASP A 26 -6.30 9.49 -22.50
N ILE A 27 -7.22 10.40 -22.16
CA ILE A 27 -8.61 10.27 -22.62
C ILE A 27 -8.68 10.94 -23.99
N GLY A 28 -7.95 10.35 -24.93
CA GLY A 28 -8.31 10.48 -26.34
C GLY A 28 -9.75 10.03 -26.46
N THR A 29 -10.59 10.96 -26.91
CA THR A 29 -11.94 10.77 -27.43
C THR A 29 -12.17 9.33 -27.89
N SER A 30 -12.73 8.51 -27.01
CA SER A 30 -13.34 7.25 -27.41
C SER A 30 -14.54 7.63 -28.25
N ILE A 31 -14.45 7.37 -29.55
CA ILE A 31 -15.50 7.62 -30.56
C ILE A 31 -16.80 6.84 -30.31
N TYR A 32 -16.93 6.12 -29.18
CA TYR A 32 -18.12 5.42 -28.70
C TYR A 32 -18.38 5.59 -27.18
N GLY A 33 -17.74 6.57 -26.52
CA GLY A 33 -17.80 6.74 -25.07
C GLY A 33 -18.97 7.58 -24.54
N GLU A 34 -19.68 8.28 -25.42
CA GLU A 34 -20.68 9.27 -25.00
C GLU A 34 -22.02 8.64 -24.57
N ASP A 35 -22.40 7.47 -25.11
CA ASP A 35 -23.68 6.82 -24.80
C ASP A 35 -23.69 6.03 -23.47
N TYR A 36 -22.53 5.66 -22.94
CA TYR A 36 -22.43 4.91 -21.67
C TYR A 36 -22.24 5.81 -20.45
N CYS A 37 -21.95 7.10 -20.67
CA CYS A 37 -21.68 8.05 -19.60
C CYS A 37 -22.89 8.96 -19.42
N SER A 38 -23.50 8.92 -18.24
CA SER A 38 -24.56 9.88 -17.91
C SER A 38 -24.02 11.31 -17.99
N THR A 39 -24.84 12.23 -18.48
CA THR A 39 -24.51 13.66 -18.59
C THR A 39 -24.02 14.26 -17.28
N TYR A 40 -24.42 13.71 -16.12
CA TYR A 40 -23.93 14.07 -14.78
C TYR A 40 -22.40 14.04 -14.66
N TYR A 41 -21.70 13.17 -15.38
CA TYR A 41 -20.24 13.03 -15.31
C TYR A 41 -19.51 13.82 -16.40
N SER A 42 -20.19 14.74 -17.10
CA SER A 42 -19.53 15.64 -18.05
C SER A 42 -18.54 16.57 -17.35
N ASN A 43 -17.45 16.93 -18.03
CA ASN A 43 -16.45 17.86 -17.52
C ASN A 43 -17.07 19.19 -17.05
N LYS A 44 -18.08 19.67 -17.77
CA LYS A 44 -18.83 20.87 -17.41
C LYS A 44 -19.51 20.72 -16.05
N ASN A 45 -20.28 19.65 -15.86
CA ASN A 45 -20.98 19.41 -14.59
C ASN A 45 -20.00 19.19 -13.43
N TYR A 46 -18.86 18.54 -13.69
CA TYR A 46 -17.81 18.41 -12.68
C TYR A 46 -17.26 19.78 -12.28
N GLN A 47 -16.90 20.62 -13.25
CA GLN A 47 -16.41 21.99 -12.97
C GLN A 47 -17.46 22.81 -12.22
N ASP A 48 -18.71 22.77 -12.64
CA ASP A 48 -19.81 23.50 -12.01
C ASP A 48 -20.02 23.03 -10.54
N THR A 49 -19.91 21.73 -10.28
CA THR A 49 -20.07 21.16 -8.92
C THR A 49 -18.96 21.64 -7.97
N TYR A 50 -17.73 21.72 -8.46
CA TYR A 50 -16.57 22.17 -7.68
C TYR A 50 -16.22 23.64 -7.90
N ALA A 51 -17.10 24.42 -8.55
CA ALA A 51 -16.89 25.85 -8.80
C ALA A 51 -16.97 26.68 -7.52
N ILE A 52 -17.65 26.17 -6.49
CA ILE A 52 -17.75 26.81 -5.19
C ILE A 52 -16.37 26.73 -4.53
N PRO A 53 -15.71 27.88 -4.26
CA PRO A 53 -14.43 27.87 -3.58
C PRO A 53 -14.61 27.37 -2.16
N ILE A 54 -13.73 26.48 -1.73
CA ILE A 54 -13.62 26.10 -0.32
C ILE A 54 -12.75 27.16 0.34
N GLU A 55 -13.32 27.91 1.28
CA GLU A 55 -12.54 28.88 2.06
C GLU A 55 -11.48 28.14 2.88
N PRO A 56 -10.23 28.65 2.92
CA PRO A 56 -9.20 28.06 3.76
C PRO A 56 -9.65 28.15 5.22
N LEU A 57 -9.45 27.07 5.97
CA LEU A 57 -9.69 27.09 7.40
C LEU A 57 -8.82 28.20 8.04
N PRO A 58 -9.36 28.99 8.99
CA PRO A 58 -8.58 29.98 9.71
C PRO A 58 -7.45 29.29 10.48
N CYS A 59 -6.40 30.04 10.83
CA CYS A 59 -5.32 29.52 11.66
C CYS A 59 -5.88 28.96 12.98
N GLU A 60 -5.35 27.83 13.45
CA GLU A 60 -5.75 27.21 14.73
C GLU A 60 -5.67 28.20 15.90
N SER A 61 -4.73 29.16 15.86
CA SER A 61 -4.60 30.22 16.86
C SER A 61 -5.79 31.18 16.95
N THR A 62 -6.63 31.24 15.91
CA THR A 62 -7.82 32.09 15.82
C THR A 62 -9.09 31.33 16.16
N TRP A 63 -8.99 30.03 16.49
CA TRP A 63 -10.18 29.24 16.80
C TRP A 63 -10.63 29.51 18.24
N ASP A 64 -11.83 30.05 18.39
CA ASP A 64 -12.51 30.15 19.68
C ASP A 64 -13.07 28.78 20.09
N ILE A 65 -12.24 27.95 20.72
CA ILE A 65 -12.63 26.64 21.22
C ILE A 65 -13.29 26.80 22.60
N PRO A 66 -14.59 26.47 22.77
CA PRO A 66 -15.25 26.56 24.07
C PRO A 66 -14.58 25.65 25.12
N SER A 67 -14.55 26.09 26.38
CA SER A 67 -13.92 25.34 27.48
C SER A 67 -14.45 23.92 27.64
N HIS A 68 -15.75 23.71 27.42
CA HIS A 68 -16.37 22.38 27.52
C HIS A 68 -15.82 21.38 26.49
N VAL A 69 -15.37 21.84 25.30
CA VAL A 69 -14.78 20.98 24.27
C VAL A 69 -13.34 20.60 24.64
N LEU A 70 -12.62 21.52 25.29
CA LEU A 70 -11.26 21.27 25.79
C LEU A 70 -11.27 20.30 26.99
N GLU A 71 -12.31 20.35 27.80
CA GLU A 71 -12.53 19.46 28.95
C GLU A 71 -13.12 18.10 28.53
N GLU A 72 -13.71 18.00 27.35
CA GLU A 72 -14.29 16.76 26.84
C GLU A 72 -13.20 15.77 26.43
N VAL A 73 -12.90 14.84 27.33
CA VAL A 73 -12.08 13.68 27.00
C VAL A 73 -12.91 12.75 26.12
N MET A 74 -12.77 12.89 24.79
CA MET A 74 -13.33 11.93 23.84
C MET A 74 -12.68 10.56 24.07
N LEU A 75 -13.39 9.68 24.77
CA LEU A 75 -12.97 8.29 24.86
C LEU A 75 -13.14 7.64 23.48
N PRO A 76 -12.15 6.86 23.00
CA PRO A 76 -12.33 6.05 21.82
C PRO A 76 -13.61 5.23 21.98
N SER A 77 -14.44 5.19 20.93
CA SER A 77 -15.66 4.40 21.00
C SER A 77 -15.32 2.97 21.42
N ILE A 78 -15.98 2.48 22.46
CA ILE A 78 -15.85 1.09 22.92
C ILE A 78 -16.66 0.19 21.98
N ALA A 79 -16.58 0.45 20.68
CA ALA A 79 -17.21 -0.38 19.67
C ALA A 79 -16.46 -1.72 19.68
N ARG A 80 -17.18 -2.80 19.97
CA ARG A 80 -16.65 -4.13 19.77
C ARG A 80 -16.31 -4.27 18.29
N LYS A 81 -15.04 -4.54 17.99
CA LYS A 81 -14.63 -4.90 16.62
C LYS A 81 -15.47 -6.11 16.21
N GLN A 82 -16.14 -5.99 15.06
CA GLN A 82 -16.83 -7.13 14.47
C GLN A 82 -15.82 -8.27 14.28
N PRO A 83 -16.24 -9.54 14.47
CA PRO A 83 -15.40 -10.67 14.14
C PRO A 83 -14.84 -10.49 12.73
N GLY A 84 -13.51 -10.54 12.61
CA GLY A 84 -12.87 -10.49 11.31
C GLY A 84 -13.29 -11.68 10.44
N ARG A 85 -12.89 -11.65 9.18
CA ARG A 85 -13.12 -12.78 8.26
C ARG A 85 -12.64 -14.09 8.92
N PRO A 86 -13.48 -15.15 8.97
CA PRO A 86 -13.06 -16.45 9.48
C PRO A 86 -11.78 -16.91 8.77
N PRO A 87 -10.80 -17.46 9.50
CA PRO A 87 -9.60 -17.98 8.87
C PRO A 87 -10.00 -19.08 7.88
N ASN A 88 -9.51 -18.97 6.65
CA ASN A 88 -9.74 -20.01 5.65
C ASN A 88 -8.94 -21.26 6.06
N ASN A 89 -9.63 -22.27 6.60
CA ASN A 89 -9.05 -23.57 6.94
C ASN A 89 -8.49 -24.33 5.70
N ASN A 90 -8.81 -23.88 4.48
CA ASN A 90 -8.28 -24.43 3.24
C ASN A 90 -6.94 -23.81 2.81
N ARG A 91 -6.29 -23.01 3.66
CA ARG A 91 -4.84 -22.81 3.52
C ARG A 91 -4.19 -24.17 3.74
N LYS A 92 -3.98 -24.93 2.66
CA LYS A 92 -2.99 -26.01 2.62
C LYS A 92 -1.77 -25.42 3.33
N LYS A 93 -1.39 -25.97 4.48
CA LYS A 93 -0.08 -25.66 5.08
C LYS A 93 0.88 -25.82 3.91
N GLY A 94 1.46 -24.72 3.43
CA GLY A 94 2.48 -24.80 2.41
C GLY A 94 3.46 -25.85 2.88
N ASN A 95 3.93 -26.70 1.99
CA ASN A 95 4.99 -27.66 2.30
C ASN A 95 6.33 -26.94 2.61
N GLU A 96 6.30 -25.77 3.24
CA GLU A 96 7.40 -24.89 3.62
C GLU A 96 8.33 -25.51 4.67
N GLY A 97 8.18 -26.80 5.02
CA GLY A 97 8.98 -27.44 6.06
C GLY A 97 9.35 -28.90 5.85
N LYS A 98 9.09 -29.53 4.70
CA LYS A 98 9.34 -30.98 4.52
C LYS A 98 10.42 -31.37 3.51
N TYR A 99 11.22 -30.43 3.02
CA TYR A 99 12.45 -30.81 2.33
C TYR A 99 13.54 -31.04 3.38
N LYS A 100 13.77 -32.32 3.73
CA LYS A 100 15.00 -32.71 4.43
C LYS A 100 16.16 -32.20 3.59
N ARG A 101 16.89 -31.18 4.04
CA ARG A 101 18.15 -30.77 3.41
C ARG A 101 19.04 -32.01 3.38
N SER A 102 19.33 -32.54 2.19
CA SER A 102 20.23 -33.68 2.06
C SER A 102 21.59 -33.25 2.61
N LYS A 103 22.21 -34.09 3.43
CA LYS A 103 23.57 -33.84 3.90
C LYS A 103 24.47 -33.84 2.67
N VAL A 104 25.26 -32.78 2.48
CA VAL A 104 26.23 -32.70 1.38
C VAL A 104 27.27 -33.80 1.57
N THR A 105 27.30 -34.73 0.61
CA THR A 105 28.27 -35.83 0.54
C THR A 105 29.14 -35.67 -0.70
N CYS A 106 30.43 -35.96 -0.57
CA CYS A 106 31.36 -35.87 -1.68
C CYS A 106 31.14 -37.03 -2.64
N SER A 107 30.87 -36.76 -3.92
CA SER A 107 30.70 -37.80 -4.93
C SER A 107 32.00 -38.55 -5.29
N LYS A 108 33.18 -38.00 -4.94
CA LYS A 108 34.48 -38.67 -5.17
C LYS A 108 34.88 -39.62 -4.04
N CYS A 109 34.76 -39.19 -2.78
CA CYS A 109 35.25 -39.97 -1.63
C CYS A 109 34.13 -40.53 -0.74
N GLY A 110 32.87 -40.21 -1.03
CA GLY A 110 31.68 -40.68 -0.29
C GLY A 110 31.50 -40.05 1.09
N THR A 111 32.49 -39.32 1.61
CA THR A 111 32.39 -38.75 2.96
C THR A 111 31.48 -37.52 2.98
N PRO A 112 30.68 -37.35 4.05
CA PRO A 112 29.88 -36.14 4.24
C PRO A 112 30.78 -34.93 4.49
N ARG A 113 30.20 -33.72 4.44
CA ARG A 113 30.79 -32.42 4.87
C ARG A 113 31.52 -31.61 3.79
N HIS A 114 31.85 -32.19 2.65
CA HIS A 114 32.46 -31.46 1.53
C HIS A 114 31.92 -31.93 0.18
N ASN A 115 32.13 -31.12 -0.87
CA ASN A 115 31.70 -31.46 -2.23
C ASN A 115 32.90 -31.98 -3.05
N LYS A 116 32.65 -32.47 -4.27
CA LYS A 116 33.71 -33.00 -5.15
C LYS A 116 34.87 -32.03 -5.38
N ASN A 117 34.61 -30.73 -5.39
CA ASN A 117 35.58 -29.69 -5.72
C ASN A 117 36.48 -29.34 -4.54
N THR A 118 36.01 -29.57 -3.31
CA THR A 118 36.76 -29.35 -2.07
C THR A 118 37.27 -30.66 -1.45
N CYS A 119 37.39 -31.71 -2.26
CA CYS A 119 37.82 -33.02 -1.79
C CYS A 119 39.32 -33.05 -1.44
N PRO A 120 39.71 -33.39 -0.21
CA PRO A 120 41.12 -33.49 0.17
C PRO A 120 41.87 -34.56 -0.65
N LYS A 121 41.19 -35.64 -1.05
CA LYS A 121 41.77 -36.68 -1.91
C LYS A 121 42.02 -36.23 -3.36
N PHE A 122 41.63 -35.01 -3.73
CA PHE A 122 41.93 -34.46 -5.04
C PHE A 122 43.36 -33.92 -5.12
N THR A 123 43.96 -33.54 -3.99
CA THR A 123 45.30 -32.93 -3.96
C THR A 123 46.44 -33.93 -3.86
N ASP A 124 46.17 -35.23 -3.71
CA ASP A 124 47.19 -36.30 -3.59
C ASP A 124 47.56 -36.92 -4.95
N GLN A 125 47.22 -36.27 -6.06
CA GLN A 125 47.61 -36.62 -7.43
C GLN A 125 48.32 -35.43 -8.06
N ALA A 126 49.50 -35.11 -7.54
CA ALA A 126 50.52 -34.26 -8.15
C ALA A 126 51.89 -34.90 -7.91
#